data_AF-A0A965N5J8-F1
#
_entry.id   AF-A0A965N5J8-F1
#
_cell.length_a   1.000
_cell.length_b   1.000
_cell.length_c   1.000
_cell.angle_alpha   90.00
_cell.angle_beta   90.00
_cell.angle_gamma   90.00
#
_symmetry.space_group_name_H-M   'P 1'
#
loop_
_entity.id
_entity.type
_entity.pdbx_description
1 polymer ?
#
loop_
_entity_poly.entity_id
_entity_poly.type
_entity_poly.pdbx_seq_one_letter_code
_entity_poly.pdbx_strand_id
1 'polypeptide(L)' 'MLVAAKGCRASGGQAVLVGPQESVTQVLQMSGFDRLLKVFSDRDSALASFSTAS' A
#
# COMPACT_ATOMS: atom_id res chain seq x y z
N MET A 1 -8.50 -4.79 5.98
CA MET A 1 -7.50 -4.14 5.08
C MET A 1 -6.66 -5.14 4.28
N LEU A 2 -5.88 -6.03 4.91
CA LEU A 2 -5.00 -6.96 4.19
C LEU A 2 -5.73 -7.94 3.25
N VAL A 3 -6.92 -8.42 3.65
CA VAL A 3 -7.77 -9.26 2.79
C VAL A 3 -8.18 -8.51 1.53
N ALA A 4 -8.58 -7.23 1.66
CA ALA A 4 -8.94 -6.39 0.53
C ALA A 4 -7.75 -6.09 -0.38
N ALA A 5 -6.56 -5.83 0.18
CA ALA A 5 -5.35 -5.63 -0.60
C ALA A 5 -4.94 -6.87 -1.40
N LYS A 6 -5.08 -8.06 -0.78
CA LYS A 6 -4.87 -9.34 -1.47
C LYS A 6 -5.91 -9.58 -2.56
N GLY A 7 -7.19 -9.30 -2.29
CA GLY A 7 -8.26 -9.38 -3.28
C GLY A 7 -8.02 -8.45 -4.48
N CYS A 8 -7.64 -7.19 -4.22
CA CYS A 8 -7.32 -6.21 -5.26
C CYS A 8 -6.17 -6.71 -6.16
N ARG A 9 -5.07 -7.21 -5.56
CA ARG A 9 -3.98 -7.84 -6.33
C ARG A 9 -4.44 -9.06 -7.12
N ALA A 10 -5.28 -9.92 -6.54
CA ALA A 10 -5.79 -11.11 -7.22
C ALA A 10 -6.66 -10.76 -8.44
N SER A 11 -7.31 -9.59 -8.42
CA SER A 11 -8.08 -9.06 -9.55
C SER A 11 -7.25 -8.22 -10.54
N GLY A 12 -5.91 -8.22 -10.42
CA GLY A 12 -5.01 -7.44 -11.28
C GLY A 12 -4.94 -5.94 -10.93
N GLY A 13 -5.56 -5.52 -9.83
CA GLY A 13 -5.49 -4.16 -9.31
C GLY A 13 -4.31 -3.94 -8.36
N GLN A 14 -4.12 -2.69 -7.97
CA GLN A 14 -3.10 -2.28 -7.01
C GLN A 14 -3.75 -1.60 -5.81
N ALA A 15 -3.27 -1.92 -4.61
CA ALA A 15 -3.65 -1.25 -3.38
C ALA A 15 -2.40 -0.67 -2.71
N VAL A 16 -2.50 0.56 -2.23
CA VAL A 16 -1.42 1.30 -1.55
C VAL A 16 -1.96 1.93 -0.26
N LEU A 17 -1.08 2.21 0.69
CA LEU A 17 -1.39 2.91 1.94
C LEU A 17 -0.69 4.26 1.97
N VAL A 18 -1.37 5.29 2.46
CA VAL A 18 -0.84 6.66 2.53
C VAL A 18 -0.95 7.20 3.94
N GLY A 19 0.14 7.81 4.42
CA GLY A 19 0.17 8.51 5.71
C GLY A 19 -0.22 7.66 6.93
N PRO A 20 0.22 6.39 7.06
CA PRO A 20 0.04 5.68 8.32
C PRO A 20 0.81 6.40 9.43
N GLN A 21 0.27 6.35 10.64
CA GLN A 21 1.01 6.77 11.83
C GLN A 21 2.27 5.91 12.00
N GLU A 22 3.29 6.45 12.67
CA GLU A 22 4.58 5.78 12.83
C GLU A 22 4.45 4.40 13.51
N SER A 23 3.63 4.31 14.56
CA SER A 23 3.33 3.04 15.24
C SER A 23 2.73 1.99 14.30
N VAL A 24 1.87 2.41 13.37
CA VAL A 24 1.28 1.52 12.37
C VAL A 24 2.32 1.09 11.34
N THR A 25 3.20 2.00 10.94
CA THR A 25 4.31 1.71 10.01
C THR A 25 5.25 0.66 10.58
N GLN A 26 5.62 0.78 11.86
CA GLN A 26 6.46 -0.19 12.55
C GLN A 26 5.83 -1.59 12.55
N VAL A 27 4.53 -1.68 12.88
CA VAL A 27 3.80 -2.97 12.87
C VAL A 27 3.77 -3.59 11.47
N LEU A 28 3.57 -2.78 10.41
CA LEU A 28 3.56 -3.25 9.03
C LEU A 28 4.93 -3.81 8.60
N GLN A 29 6.02 -3.15 9.01
CA GLN A 29 7.39 -3.60 8.71
C GLN A 29 7.74 -4.88 9.47
N MET A 30 7.41 -4.95 10.77
CA MET A 30 7.67 -6.15 11.59
C MET A 30 6.96 -7.40 11.06
N SER A 31 5.78 -7.22 10.48
CA SER A 31 4.98 -8.31 9.90
C SER A 31 5.30 -8.62 8.43
N GLY A 32 6.15 -7.81 7.79
CA GLY A 32 6.47 -7.92 6.35
C GLY A 32 5.32 -7.53 5.42
N PHE A 33 4.28 -6.87 5.94
CA PHE A 33 3.14 -6.43 5.14
C PHE A 33 3.42 -5.22 4.26
N ASP A 34 4.49 -4.48 4.55
CA ASP A 34 5.07 -3.45 3.67
C ASP A 34 5.47 -4.01 2.28
N ARG A 35 5.72 -5.32 2.20
CA ARG A 35 6.01 -6.01 0.92
C ARG A 35 4.76 -6.29 0.08
N LEU A 36 3.60 -6.40 0.73
CA LEU A 36 2.32 -6.66 0.05
C LEU A 36 1.65 -5.35 -0.37
N LEU A 37 1.76 -4.31 0.45
CA LEU A 37 1.19 -2.98 0.24
C LEU A 37 2.29 -1.94 0.21
N LYS A 38 2.45 -1.24 -0.91
CA LYS A 38 3.30 -0.05 -0.94
C LYS A 38 2.75 1.00 0.02
N VAL A 39 3.63 1.56 0.84
CA VAL A 39 3.31 2.62 1.80
C VAL A 39 3.96 3.92 1.32
N PHE A 40 3.18 4.99 1.28
CA PHE A 40 3.62 6.33 0.89
C PHE A 40 3.42 7.31 2.04
N SER A 41 4.31 8.29 2.14
CA SER A 41 4.22 9.41 3.10
C SER A 41 3.08 10.36 2.79
N ASP A 42 2.81 10.58 1.50
CA ASP A 42 1.93 11.62 1.00
C ASP A 42 1.05 11.12 -0.15
N ARG A 43 -0.03 11.86 -0.37
CA ARG A 43 -1.07 11.52 -1.34
C ARG A 43 -0.55 11.59 -2.78
N ASP A 44 0.26 12.58 -3.10
CA ASP A 44 0.69 12.83 -4.47
C ASP A 44 1.61 11.70 -4.97
N SER A 45 2.55 11.25 -4.14
CA SER A 45 3.41 10.11 -4.42
C SER A 45 2.61 8.82 -4.62
N ALA A 46 1.55 8.62 -3.84
CA ALA A 46 0.69 7.46 -3.96
C ALA A 46 -0.11 7.47 -5.27
N LEU A 47 -0.66 8.63 -5.66
CA LEU A 47 -1.42 8.78 -6.90
C LEU A 47 -0.54 8.62 -8.14
N ALA A 48 0.67 9.18 -8.12
CA ALA A 48 1.65 8.99 -9.19
C ALA A 48 1.95 7.50 -9.44
N SER A 49 1.88 6.65 -8.41
CA SER A 49 2.12 5.21 -8.52
C SER A 49 1.04 4.43 -9.29
N PHE A 50 -0.14 5.02 -9.51
CA PHE A 50 -1.22 4.42 -10.32
C PHE A 50 -1.18 4.88 -11.79
N SER A 51 -0.50 5.99 -12.08
CA SER A 51 -0.47 6.62 -13.41
C SER A 51 0.41 5.89 -14.44
N THR A 52 1.09 4.81 -14.05
CA THR A 52 1.97 4.02 -14.95
C THR A 52 1.29 2.79 -15.54
N ALA A 53 -0.04 2.79 -15.64
CA ALA A 53 -0.81 1.83 -16.41
C ALA A 53 -1.32 2.52 -17.68
N SER A 54 -0.51 2.50 -18.74
CA SER A 54 -0.93 2.77 -20.12
C SER A 54 -0.65 1.53 -20.95
#